data_AF-M0I0N9-F1
#
_entry.id   AF-M0I0N9-F1
#
_cell.length_a   1.000
_cell.length_b   1.000
_cell.length_c   1.000
_cell.angle_alpha   90.00
_cell.angle_beta   90.00
_cell.angle_gamma   90.00
#
_symmetry.space_group_name_H-M   'P 1'
#
loop_
_entity.id
_entity.type
_entity.pdbx_description
1 polymer ?
#
loop_
_entity_poly.entity_id
_entity_poly.type
_entity_poly.pdbx_seq_one_letter_code
_entity_poly.pdbx_strand_id
1 'polypeptide(L)'
;MEASIEGGDDEGCGLEITDNQEVEHWIEIKYESGEISYHEQEGYPDNSEKRTSHGNEMVRQARDHAKWYVAQETEHDTVPWYLDTERLQSVRSAIDDCVDDELRTYFYEFYRQLAGEYDADIVQPHPDPVPARAAMNDYREYKLDIYLTDNGEIEASSGVHVMYYGGVNDEQYIWAEDPYPDRQPDGRLEHVVLDIDWEQFDTFLDYHLRCQIRDSYLSRGEDPPEEYRVLGPGTDHMMTRCMTRDCLPAYHEYDADVDGYRANDTFNAGMFGPLLDLF
;
A
#
# COMPACT_ATOMS: atom_id res chain seq x y z
N MET A 1 19.82 -1.41 -2.38
CA MET A 1 20.08 -0.44 -3.46
C MET A 1 20.95 0.68 -2.93
N GLU A 2 21.70 1.32 -3.82
CA GLU A 2 22.48 2.53 -3.55
C GLU A 2 22.02 3.62 -4.51
N ALA A 3 21.95 4.87 -4.04
CA ALA A 3 21.45 5.99 -4.83
C ALA A 3 22.25 7.28 -4.58
N SER A 4 22.35 8.12 -5.59
CA SER A 4 22.89 9.49 -5.49
C SER A 4 22.13 10.45 -6.42
N ILE A 5 21.95 11.69 -5.98
CA ILE A 5 21.41 12.77 -6.81
C ILE A 5 22.58 13.44 -7.53
N GLU A 6 22.60 13.35 -8.86
CA GLU A 6 23.74 13.81 -9.70
C GLU A 6 23.56 15.25 -10.22
N GLY A 7 22.33 15.77 -10.17
CA GLY A 7 22.02 17.14 -10.56
C GLY A 7 20.52 17.39 -10.68
N GLY A 8 20.13 18.65 -10.69
CA GLY A 8 18.73 19.05 -10.81
C GLY A 8 18.58 20.56 -10.97
N ASP A 9 17.35 20.97 -11.20
CA ASP A 9 16.90 22.36 -11.23
C ASP A 9 15.67 22.53 -10.32
N ASP A 10 14.90 23.61 -10.51
CA ASP A 10 13.71 23.87 -9.69
C ASP A 10 12.52 22.95 -10.06
N GLU A 11 12.57 22.23 -11.19
CA GLU A 11 11.49 21.36 -11.68
C GLU A 11 11.72 19.89 -11.29
N GLY A 12 12.97 19.45 -11.20
CA GLY A 12 13.30 18.07 -10.86
C GLY A 12 14.78 17.76 -10.73
N CYS A 13 15.10 16.47 -10.58
CA CYS A 13 16.47 15.99 -10.50
C CYS A 13 16.70 14.66 -11.23
N GLY A 14 17.96 14.40 -11.57
CA GLY A 14 18.47 13.13 -12.05
C GLY A 14 19.21 12.37 -10.95
N LEU A 15 19.00 11.05 -10.92
CA LEU A 15 19.57 10.13 -9.95
C LEU A 15 20.31 9.00 -10.67
N GLU A 16 21.44 8.61 -10.09
CA GLU A 16 22.07 7.32 -10.37
C GLU A 16 21.66 6.34 -9.26
N ILE A 17 21.18 5.16 -9.66
CA ILE A 17 20.75 4.10 -8.73
C ILE A 17 21.39 2.78 -9.15
N THR A 18 22.04 2.11 -8.20
CA THR A 18 22.48 0.73 -8.36
C THR A 18 21.49 -0.20 -7.69
N ASP A 19 20.85 -1.06 -8.49
CA ASP A 19 19.88 -2.03 -8.00
C ASP A 19 20.55 -3.21 -7.27
N ASN A 20 19.75 -4.11 -6.70
CA ASN A 20 20.25 -5.27 -5.96
C ASN A 20 20.88 -6.36 -6.85
N GLN A 21 20.93 -6.16 -8.17
CA GLN A 21 21.64 -7.00 -9.15
C GLN A 21 22.88 -6.31 -9.71
N GLU A 22 23.33 -5.21 -9.09
CA GLU A 22 24.46 -4.40 -9.53
C GLU A 22 24.22 -3.76 -10.91
N VAL A 23 22.96 -3.53 -11.30
CA VAL A 23 22.60 -2.80 -12.52
C VAL A 23 22.45 -1.32 -12.19
N GLU A 24 23.17 -0.49 -12.93
CA GLU A 24 23.06 0.97 -12.87
C GLU A 24 21.82 1.45 -13.63
N HIS A 25 21.10 2.37 -13.01
CA HIS A 25 19.94 3.06 -13.55
C HIS A 25 20.17 4.56 -13.51
N TRP A 26 19.83 5.25 -14.60
CA TRP A 26 19.65 6.69 -14.60
C TRP A 26 18.14 7.02 -14.58
N ILE A 27 17.70 7.77 -13.57
CA ILE A 27 16.28 8.12 -13.38
C ILE A 27 16.13 9.63 -13.20
N GLU A 28 15.19 10.24 -13.90
CA GLU A 28 14.82 11.64 -13.70
C GLU A 28 13.41 11.73 -13.09
N ILE A 29 13.27 12.56 -12.06
CA ILE A 29 12.04 12.75 -11.29
C ILE A 29 11.66 14.24 -11.28
N LYS A 30 10.38 14.51 -11.49
CA LYS A 30 9.78 15.84 -11.27
C LYS A 30 9.36 16.01 -9.81
N TYR A 31 9.73 17.12 -9.19
CA TYR A 31 9.43 17.37 -7.77
C TYR A 31 7.95 17.53 -7.48
N GLU A 32 7.21 18.23 -8.34
CA GLU A 32 5.80 18.55 -8.08
C GLU A 32 4.91 17.30 -8.00
N SER A 33 5.24 16.25 -8.76
CA SER A 33 4.38 15.08 -8.92
C SER A 33 5.01 13.76 -8.49
N GLY A 34 6.33 13.73 -8.27
CA GLY A 34 7.08 12.47 -8.17
C GLY A 34 7.03 11.63 -9.45
N GLU A 35 6.61 12.21 -10.58
CA GLU A 35 6.59 11.51 -11.87
C GLU A 35 8.02 11.27 -12.34
N ILE A 36 8.28 10.03 -12.78
CA ILE A 36 9.53 9.67 -13.43
C ILE A 36 9.43 10.06 -14.90
N SER A 37 10.14 11.13 -15.28
CA SER A 37 10.16 11.66 -16.64
C SER A 37 11.09 10.89 -17.58
N TYR A 38 12.12 10.25 -17.03
CA TYR A 38 13.09 9.47 -17.79
C TYR A 38 13.64 8.31 -16.95
N HIS A 39 13.87 7.17 -17.59
CA HIS A 39 14.50 5.99 -16.97
C HIS A 39 15.30 5.23 -18.03
N GLU A 40 16.61 5.12 -17.81
CA GLU A 40 17.56 4.36 -18.64
C GLU A 40 18.33 3.34 -17.79
N GLN A 41 18.65 2.19 -18.39
CA GLN A 41 19.45 1.11 -17.82
C GLN A 41 19.81 0.10 -18.94
N GLU A 42 20.83 -0.73 -18.74
CA GLU A 42 21.32 -1.70 -19.73
C GLU A 42 21.27 -3.17 -19.25
N GLY A 43 20.82 -3.42 -18.01
CA GLY A 43 20.76 -4.78 -17.42
C GLY A 43 19.54 -5.61 -17.82
N TYR A 44 18.47 -4.94 -18.27
CA TYR A 44 17.17 -5.52 -18.59
C TYR A 44 16.68 -5.02 -19.97
N PRO A 45 15.84 -5.77 -20.70
CA PRO A 45 15.27 -5.28 -21.97
C PRO A 45 14.50 -3.96 -21.84
N ASP A 46 14.59 -3.04 -22.79
CA ASP A 46 13.87 -1.74 -22.72
C ASP A 46 12.34 -1.87 -22.76
N ASN A 47 11.84 -2.81 -23.57
CA ASN A 47 10.41 -3.09 -23.63
C ASN A 47 10.02 -3.98 -22.45
N SER A 48 9.14 -3.50 -21.57
CA SER A 48 8.63 -4.21 -20.39
C SER A 48 8.01 -5.57 -20.73
N GLU A 49 7.37 -5.72 -21.89
CA GLU A 49 6.80 -7.00 -22.37
C GLU A 49 7.87 -8.04 -22.71
N LYS A 50 9.13 -7.60 -22.92
CA LYS A 50 10.27 -8.47 -23.18
C LYS A 50 11.07 -8.77 -21.91
N ARG A 51 10.81 -8.07 -20.79
CA ARG A 51 11.48 -8.32 -19.51
C ARG A 51 10.92 -9.57 -18.87
N THR A 52 11.77 -10.27 -18.13
CA THR A 52 11.31 -11.30 -17.20
C THR A 52 10.52 -10.65 -16.06
N SER A 53 9.76 -11.44 -15.31
CA SER A 53 9.08 -10.95 -14.11
C SER A 53 10.06 -10.32 -13.12
N HIS A 54 11.20 -10.97 -12.89
CA HIS A 54 12.30 -10.44 -12.09
C HIS A 54 12.87 -9.11 -12.62
N GLY A 55 13.12 -9.00 -13.93
CA GLY A 55 13.61 -7.74 -14.51
C GLY A 55 12.59 -6.61 -14.40
N ASN A 56 11.29 -6.91 -14.50
CA ASN A 56 10.23 -5.93 -14.24
C ASN A 56 10.19 -5.51 -12.76
N GLU A 57 10.42 -6.44 -11.82
CA GLU A 57 10.53 -6.13 -10.40
C GLU A 57 11.70 -5.20 -10.11
N MET A 58 12.91 -5.52 -10.57
CA MET A 58 14.11 -4.70 -10.32
C MET A 58 13.96 -3.28 -10.85
N VAL A 59 13.46 -3.13 -12.08
CA VAL A 59 13.17 -1.81 -12.67
C VAL A 59 12.13 -1.04 -11.84
N ARG A 60 11.09 -1.71 -11.32
CA ARG A 60 10.08 -1.04 -10.48
C ARG A 60 10.63 -0.66 -9.11
N GLN A 61 11.39 -1.54 -8.46
CA GLN A 61 12.05 -1.24 -7.20
C GLN A 61 13.02 -0.05 -7.33
N ALA A 62 13.79 0.03 -8.42
CA ALA A 62 14.66 1.18 -8.67
C ALA A 62 13.86 2.49 -8.78
N ARG A 63 12.69 2.46 -9.44
CA ARG A 63 11.78 3.61 -9.55
C ARG A 63 11.19 4.02 -8.21
N ASP A 64 10.75 3.06 -7.40
CA ASP A 64 10.21 3.33 -6.07
C ASP A 64 11.31 3.84 -5.12
N HIS A 65 12.48 3.21 -5.13
CA HIS A 65 13.64 3.66 -4.36
C HIS A 65 14.05 5.09 -4.76
N ALA A 66 14.00 5.45 -6.05
CA ALA A 66 14.28 6.81 -6.52
C ALA A 66 13.36 7.87 -5.90
N LYS A 67 12.04 7.63 -5.94
CA LYS A 67 11.05 8.54 -5.35
C LYS A 67 11.27 8.69 -3.85
N TRP A 68 11.44 7.56 -3.17
CA TRP A 68 11.73 7.59 -1.74
C TRP A 68 13.01 8.36 -1.42
N TYR A 69 14.10 8.08 -2.14
CA TYR A 69 15.38 8.72 -1.91
C TYR A 69 15.32 10.25 -2.10
N VAL A 70 14.62 10.74 -3.14
CA VAL A 70 14.39 12.18 -3.31
C VAL A 70 13.59 12.77 -2.15
N ALA A 71 12.53 12.09 -1.70
CA ALA A 71 11.73 12.57 -0.58
C ALA A 71 12.50 12.59 0.76
N GLN A 72 13.50 11.72 0.93
CA GLN A 72 14.35 11.71 2.12
C GLN A 72 15.47 12.76 2.08
N GLU A 73 16.08 12.96 0.92
CA GLU A 73 17.28 13.82 0.78
C GLU A 73 16.94 15.26 0.40
N THR A 74 15.67 15.56 0.10
CA THR A 74 15.20 16.89 -0.31
C THR A 74 13.93 17.30 0.45
N GLU A 75 13.47 18.52 0.23
CA GLU A 75 12.20 19.03 0.78
C GLU A 75 10.97 18.64 -0.05
N HIS A 76 11.14 17.85 -1.12
CA HIS A 76 10.08 17.55 -2.07
C HIS A 76 9.41 16.21 -1.78
N ASP A 77 8.10 16.24 -1.52
CA ASP A 77 7.28 15.05 -1.37
C ASP A 77 7.00 14.39 -2.73
N THR A 78 7.87 13.48 -3.12
CA THR A 78 7.78 12.74 -4.40
C THR A 78 7.24 11.33 -4.24
N VAL A 79 6.87 10.94 -3.01
CA VAL A 79 6.39 9.60 -2.70
C VAL A 79 4.86 9.56 -2.61
N PRO A 80 4.21 8.50 -3.11
CA PRO A 80 2.84 8.19 -2.72
C PRO A 80 2.79 7.70 -1.27
N TRP A 81 1.63 7.82 -0.63
CA TRP A 81 1.39 7.43 0.77
C TRP A 81 1.95 6.04 1.16
N TYR A 82 1.86 5.04 0.28
CA TYR A 82 2.28 3.66 0.58
C TYR A 82 3.82 3.50 0.60
N LEU A 83 4.54 4.46 0.05
CA LEU A 83 6.00 4.42 -0.08
C LEU A 83 6.69 5.26 1.00
N ASP A 84 5.95 6.11 1.70
CA ASP A 84 6.46 6.90 2.81
C ASP A 84 6.46 6.07 4.11
N THR A 85 7.59 5.39 4.38
CA THR A 85 7.75 4.52 5.55
C THR A 85 7.57 5.29 6.87
N GLU A 86 8.11 6.51 6.97
CA GLU A 86 8.04 7.31 8.21
C GLU A 86 6.61 7.81 8.46
N ARG A 87 5.89 8.19 7.40
CA ARG A 87 4.49 8.60 7.51
C ARG A 87 3.57 7.45 7.89
N LEU A 88 3.77 6.26 7.32
CA LEU A 88 3.05 5.04 7.75
C LEU A 88 3.33 4.69 9.23
N GLN A 89 4.58 4.85 9.69
CA GLN A 89 4.92 4.67 11.10
C GLN A 89 4.26 5.73 12.00
N SER A 90 4.14 6.97 11.51
CA SER A 90 3.46 8.06 12.20
C SER A 90 1.96 7.79 12.31
N VAL A 91 1.31 7.31 11.23
CA VAL A 91 -0.09 6.89 11.23
C VAL A 91 -0.32 5.75 12.22
N ARG A 92 0.56 4.73 12.23
CA ARG A 92 0.51 3.64 13.21
C ARG A 92 0.62 4.15 14.64
N SER A 93 1.56 5.06 14.91
CA SER A 93 1.74 5.65 16.25
C SER A 93 0.51 6.48 16.66
N ALA A 94 -0.07 7.25 15.74
CA ALA A 94 -1.27 8.04 15.99
C ALA A 94 -2.50 7.18 16.33
N ILE A 95 -2.63 6.00 15.69
CA ILE A 95 -3.67 5.03 16.03
C ILE A 95 -3.40 4.38 17.38
N ASP A 96 -2.16 3.94 17.64
CA ASP A 96 -1.76 3.33 18.92
C ASP A 96 -2.01 4.28 20.13
N ASP A 97 -1.94 5.60 19.91
CA ASP A 97 -2.17 6.63 20.93
C ASP A 97 -3.66 7.01 21.12
N CYS A 98 -4.57 6.56 20.25
CA CYS A 98 -6.01 6.86 20.35
C CYS A 98 -6.65 6.19 21.57
N VAL A 99 -7.57 6.89 22.23
CA VAL A 99 -8.50 6.25 23.19
C VAL A 99 -9.68 5.60 22.46
N ASP A 100 -10.39 4.64 23.08
CA ASP A 100 -11.50 3.90 22.42
C ASP A 100 -12.56 4.82 21.79
N ASP A 101 -12.88 5.96 22.43
CA ASP A 101 -13.83 6.93 21.88
C ASP A 101 -13.32 7.60 20.59
N GLU A 102 -12.01 7.85 20.47
CA GLU A 102 -11.38 8.39 19.26
C GLU A 102 -11.31 7.32 18.18
N LEU A 103 -10.91 6.09 18.55
CA LEU A 103 -10.86 4.96 17.63
C LEU A 103 -12.25 4.67 17.02
N ARG A 104 -13.30 4.76 17.83
CA ARG A 104 -14.70 4.71 17.35
C ARG A 104 -15.05 5.88 16.44
N THR A 105 -14.59 7.07 16.77
CA THR A 105 -14.91 8.27 15.97
C THR A 105 -14.34 8.16 14.56
N TYR A 106 -13.08 7.74 14.43
CA TYR A 106 -12.39 7.72 13.14
C TYR A 106 -12.60 6.42 12.35
N PHE A 107 -12.71 5.27 13.03
CA PHE A 107 -12.60 3.98 12.35
C PHE A 107 -13.83 3.07 12.47
N TYR A 108 -14.86 3.46 13.23
CA TYR A 108 -16.06 2.62 13.38
C TYR A 108 -16.81 2.42 12.06
N GLU A 109 -16.77 3.40 11.16
CA GLU A 109 -17.37 3.24 9.83
C GLU A 109 -16.64 2.17 9.01
N PHE A 110 -15.30 2.20 9.03
CA PHE A 110 -14.48 1.20 8.36
C PHE A 110 -14.67 -0.20 8.96
N TYR A 111 -14.66 -0.33 10.29
CA TYR A 111 -15.00 -1.57 10.99
C TYR A 111 -16.34 -2.14 10.52
N ARG A 112 -17.40 -1.33 10.53
CA ARG A 112 -18.74 -1.78 10.12
C ARG A 112 -18.78 -2.22 8.66
N GLN A 113 -18.00 -1.57 7.80
CA GLN A 113 -17.89 -1.97 6.40
C GLN A 113 -17.24 -3.34 6.25
N LEU A 114 -16.15 -3.60 6.98
CA LEU A 114 -15.43 -4.88 6.90
C LEU A 114 -16.20 -6.03 7.57
N ALA A 115 -16.76 -5.80 8.75
CA ALA A 115 -17.39 -6.84 9.57
C ALA A 115 -18.84 -7.17 9.16
N GLY A 116 -19.57 -6.22 8.56
CA GLY A 116 -21.01 -6.36 8.33
C GLY A 116 -21.44 -7.44 7.33
N GLU A 117 -20.51 -8.03 6.57
CA GLU A 117 -20.80 -9.23 5.76
C GLU A 117 -20.93 -10.49 6.61
N TYR A 118 -20.19 -10.58 7.71
CA TYR A 118 -20.14 -11.74 8.61
C TYR A 118 -21.05 -11.60 9.83
N ASP A 119 -21.38 -10.36 10.23
CA ASP A 119 -22.32 -10.08 11.31
C ASP A 119 -23.54 -9.28 10.81
N ALA A 120 -24.70 -9.97 10.76
CA ALA A 120 -25.96 -9.38 10.31
C ALA A 120 -26.54 -8.30 11.24
N ASP A 121 -26.05 -8.20 12.48
CA ASP A 121 -26.42 -7.12 13.40
C ASP A 121 -25.63 -5.82 13.09
N ILE A 122 -24.57 -5.92 12.27
CA ILE A 122 -23.76 -4.80 11.81
C ILE A 122 -24.21 -4.35 10.42
N VAL A 123 -24.78 -3.15 10.34
CA VAL A 123 -25.16 -2.55 9.05
C VAL A 123 -23.94 -1.93 8.38
N GLN A 124 -23.56 -2.41 7.19
CA GLN A 124 -22.53 -1.78 6.36
C GLN A 124 -22.93 -0.34 5.96
N PRO A 125 -22.01 0.64 6.03
CA PRO A 125 -22.23 2.01 5.55
C PRO A 125 -22.53 2.07 4.05
N HIS A 126 -21.80 1.27 3.26
CA HIS A 126 -21.97 1.15 1.81
C HIS A 126 -22.26 -0.32 1.44
N PRO A 127 -23.52 -0.77 1.52
CA PRO A 127 -23.89 -2.11 1.09
C PRO A 127 -23.86 -2.20 -0.44
N ASP A 128 -22.89 -2.96 -0.97
CA ASP A 128 -22.66 -3.22 -2.42
C ASP A 128 -22.85 -1.99 -3.32
N PRO A 129 -22.00 -0.94 -3.19
CA PRO A 129 -22.12 0.26 -4.01
C PRO A 129 -21.75 0.01 -5.47
N VAL A 130 -21.15 -1.14 -5.77
CA VAL A 130 -20.70 -1.51 -7.11
C VAL A 130 -21.89 -1.89 -7.99
N PRO A 131 -22.03 -1.32 -9.20
CA PRO A 131 -23.12 -1.70 -10.10
C PRO A 131 -23.13 -3.21 -10.38
N ALA A 132 -24.32 -3.81 -10.44
CA ALA A 132 -24.47 -5.25 -10.66
C ALA A 132 -23.72 -5.70 -11.93
N ARG A 133 -22.86 -6.72 -11.77
CA ARG A 133 -21.98 -7.28 -12.82
C ARG A 133 -20.89 -6.34 -13.34
N ALA A 134 -20.60 -5.24 -12.64
CA ALA A 134 -19.46 -4.39 -12.96
C ALA A 134 -18.14 -4.93 -12.39
N ALA A 135 -18.18 -5.57 -11.21
CA ALA A 135 -16.99 -6.19 -10.63
C ALA A 135 -16.67 -7.54 -11.30
N MET A 136 -15.44 -7.66 -11.77
CA MET A 136 -14.79 -8.92 -12.09
C MET A 136 -14.64 -9.74 -10.81
N ASN A 137 -15.08 -11.01 -10.88
CA ASN A 137 -15.01 -11.97 -9.77
C ASN A 137 -15.62 -11.50 -8.45
N ASP A 138 -16.56 -10.54 -8.50
CA ASP A 138 -17.19 -10.03 -7.29
C ASP A 138 -16.17 -9.45 -6.27
N TYR A 139 -15.00 -9.01 -6.74
CA TYR A 139 -13.97 -8.41 -5.88
C TYR A 139 -14.37 -6.99 -5.46
N ARG A 140 -14.27 -6.72 -4.16
CA ARG A 140 -14.39 -5.38 -3.56
C ARG A 140 -13.31 -5.23 -2.51
N GLU A 141 -12.61 -4.12 -2.58
CA GLU A 141 -11.72 -3.68 -1.53
C GLU A 141 -12.21 -2.35 -0.98
N TYR A 142 -12.15 -2.20 0.33
CA TYR A 142 -12.58 -1.02 1.05
C TYR A 142 -11.37 -0.24 1.50
N LYS A 143 -11.37 1.07 1.24
CA LYS A 143 -10.25 1.95 1.55
C LYS A 143 -10.70 3.12 2.41
N LEU A 144 -9.89 3.49 3.40
CA LEU A 144 -10.14 4.62 4.31
C LEU A 144 -8.89 5.49 4.39
N ASP A 145 -9.00 6.76 4.04
CA ASP A 145 -7.91 7.73 4.14
C ASP A 145 -7.79 8.29 5.54
N ILE A 146 -6.55 8.51 5.99
CA ILE A 146 -6.18 9.03 7.29
C ILE A 146 -5.35 10.28 7.08
N TYR A 147 -5.73 11.36 7.77
CA TYR A 147 -5.02 12.63 7.76
C TYR A 147 -4.55 12.95 9.18
N LEU A 148 -3.27 13.28 9.30
CA LEU A 148 -2.63 13.69 10.54
C LEU A 148 -2.50 15.22 10.58
N THR A 149 -2.53 15.76 11.79
CA THR A 149 -2.11 17.13 12.08
C THR A 149 -0.58 17.24 11.99
N ASP A 150 -0.06 18.47 11.94
CA ASP A 150 1.40 18.74 12.01
C ASP A 150 2.07 18.17 13.29
N ASN A 151 1.29 17.86 14.32
CA ASN A 151 1.79 17.27 15.58
C ASN A 151 1.74 15.74 15.58
N GLY A 152 1.28 15.10 14.50
CA GLY A 152 1.17 13.65 14.39
C GLY A 152 -0.10 13.04 15.02
N GLU A 153 -1.06 13.86 15.45
CA GLU A 153 -2.37 13.39 15.93
C GLU A 153 -3.34 13.18 14.75
N ILE A 154 -4.30 12.24 14.86
CA ILE A 154 -5.33 12.05 13.84
C ILE A 154 -6.21 13.30 13.75
N GLU A 155 -6.22 13.93 12.59
CA GLU A 155 -7.05 15.10 12.31
C GLU A 155 -8.43 14.68 11.81
N ALA A 156 -8.44 13.79 10.81
CA ALA A 156 -9.65 13.32 10.15
C ALA A 156 -9.42 11.98 9.44
N SER A 157 -10.53 11.31 9.12
CA SER A 157 -10.58 10.20 8.18
C SER A 157 -11.59 10.49 7.08
N SER A 158 -11.41 9.89 5.89
CA SER A 158 -12.45 9.93 4.86
C SER A 158 -13.63 9.00 5.21
N GLY A 159 -14.69 9.04 4.41
CA GLY A 159 -15.66 7.94 4.36
C GLY A 159 -15.07 6.73 3.62
N VAL A 160 -15.71 5.56 3.71
CA VAL A 160 -15.12 4.34 3.14
C VAL A 160 -15.26 4.29 1.63
N HIS A 161 -14.13 4.42 0.92
CA HIS A 161 -14.04 4.26 -0.52
C HIS A 161 -14.14 2.78 -0.91
N VAL A 162 -14.62 2.52 -2.14
CA VAL A 162 -14.67 1.15 -2.68
C VAL A 162 -13.88 1.07 -3.98
N MET A 163 -12.93 0.15 -4.02
CA MET A 163 -12.22 -0.24 -5.23
C MET A 163 -12.78 -1.59 -5.72
N TYR A 164 -12.95 -1.70 -7.04
CA TYR A 164 -13.25 -2.97 -7.70
C TYR A 164 -12.56 -3.03 -9.07
N TYR A 165 -12.36 -4.23 -9.60
CA TYR A 165 -11.86 -4.40 -10.96
C TYR A 165 -13.03 -4.50 -11.93
N GLY A 166 -13.09 -3.63 -12.94
CA GLY A 166 -14.01 -3.75 -14.09
C GLY A 166 -13.60 -4.85 -15.08
N GLY A 167 -12.34 -5.27 -15.00
CA GLY A 167 -11.66 -6.24 -15.84
C GLY A 167 -10.20 -6.36 -15.45
N VAL A 168 -9.43 -7.17 -16.19
CA VAL A 168 -7.97 -7.34 -15.94
C VAL A 168 -7.26 -6.00 -16.06
N ASN A 169 -6.60 -5.57 -14.98
CA ASN A 169 -5.92 -4.26 -14.85
C ASN A 169 -6.84 -3.03 -15.06
N ASP A 170 -8.14 -3.16 -14.82
CA ASP A 170 -9.11 -2.06 -14.91
C ASP A 170 -9.66 -1.72 -13.52
N GLU A 171 -8.85 -1.00 -12.74
CA GLU A 171 -9.25 -0.51 -11.41
C GLU A 171 -10.31 0.58 -11.54
N GLN A 172 -11.37 0.45 -10.74
CA GLN A 172 -12.47 1.40 -10.66
C GLN A 172 -12.68 1.80 -9.20
N TYR A 173 -12.98 3.08 -8.98
CA TYR A 173 -13.14 3.64 -7.63
C TYR A 173 -14.51 4.30 -7.48
N ILE A 174 -15.16 4.03 -6.35
CA ILE A 174 -16.30 4.77 -5.84
C ILE A 174 -15.80 5.54 -4.62
N TRP A 175 -15.57 6.84 -4.83
CA TRP A 175 -15.09 7.74 -3.78
C TRP A 175 -16.24 8.15 -2.86
N ALA A 176 -15.97 8.06 -1.56
CA ALA A 176 -16.82 8.58 -0.50
C ALA A 176 -16.44 10.05 -0.20
N GLU A 177 -17.03 10.62 0.85
CA GLU A 177 -16.65 11.96 1.30
C GLU A 177 -15.18 11.97 1.75
N ASP A 178 -14.42 12.92 1.23
CA ASP A 178 -13.03 13.19 1.63
C ASP A 178 -12.99 14.59 2.27
N PRO A 179 -12.56 14.72 3.54
CA PRO A 179 -12.45 16.01 4.20
C PRO A 179 -11.42 16.93 3.54
N TYR A 180 -10.41 16.38 2.85
CA TYR A 180 -9.28 17.11 2.26
C TYR A 180 -8.95 16.62 0.84
N PRO A 181 -9.83 16.84 -0.15
CA PRO A 181 -9.68 16.30 -1.52
C PRO A 181 -8.48 16.85 -2.30
N ASP A 182 -7.90 17.97 -1.85
CA ASP A 182 -6.73 18.61 -2.45
C ASP A 182 -5.41 18.22 -1.73
N ARG A 183 -5.46 17.35 -0.71
CA ARG A 183 -4.31 16.89 0.09
C ARG A 183 -4.13 15.38 -0.07
N GLN A 184 -2.88 14.91 -0.21
CA GLN A 184 -2.62 13.48 -0.12
C GLN A 184 -2.84 12.98 1.31
N PRO A 185 -3.48 11.81 1.50
CA PRO A 185 -3.61 11.22 2.82
C PRO A 185 -2.25 10.85 3.40
N ASP A 186 -2.13 10.91 4.72
CA ASP A 186 -0.91 10.49 5.42
C ASP A 186 -0.81 8.97 5.51
N GLY A 187 -1.95 8.28 5.47
CA GLY A 187 -2.03 6.84 5.30
C GLY A 187 -3.38 6.43 4.77
N ARG A 188 -3.46 5.20 4.28
CA ARG A 188 -4.71 4.61 3.82
C ARG A 188 -4.81 3.18 4.31
N LEU A 189 -5.87 2.87 5.03
CA LEU A 189 -6.24 1.49 5.30
C LEU A 189 -6.89 0.93 4.05
N GLU A 190 -6.58 -0.33 3.72
CA GLU A 190 -7.18 -1.01 2.58
C GLU A 190 -7.34 -2.50 2.87
N HIS A 191 -8.57 -2.99 2.80
CA HIS A 191 -8.87 -4.38 3.10
C HIS A 191 -10.20 -4.84 2.49
N VAL A 192 -10.34 -6.14 2.28
CA VAL A 192 -11.61 -6.82 2.00
C VAL A 192 -12.41 -7.07 3.28
N VAL A 193 -13.66 -7.52 3.19
CA VAL A 193 -14.46 -7.91 4.37
C VAL A 193 -13.77 -8.97 5.23
N LEU A 194 -13.99 -8.90 6.54
CA LEU A 194 -13.35 -9.74 7.55
C LEU A 194 -14.34 -10.20 8.62
N ASP A 195 -14.17 -11.42 9.12
CA ASP A 195 -14.86 -11.92 10.31
C ASP A 195 -14.13 -11.43 11.57
N ILE A 196 -14.52 -10.27 12.07
CA ILE A 196 -13.84 -9.58 13.18
C ILE A 196 -14.82 -8.84 14.09
N ASP A 197 -14.61 -8.96 15.40
CA ASP A 197 -15.35 -8.20 16.42
C ASP A 197 -14.67 -6.86 16.73
N TRP A 198 -15.43 -5.88 17.24
CA TRP A 198 -14.89 -4.56 17.59
C TRP A 198 -13.73 -4.65 18.58
N GLU A 199 -13.80 -5.55 19.57
CA GLU A 199 -12.73 -5.74 20.55
C GLU A 199 -11.39 -6.19 19.94
N GLN A 200 -11.39 -6.72 18.72
CA GLN A 200 -10.19 -7.15 18.00
C GLN A 200 -9.70 -6.10 17.00
N PHE A 201 -10.50 -5.08 16.71
CA PHE A 201 -10.28 -4.18 15.59
C PHE A 201 -9.02 -3.33 15.73
N ASP A 202 -8.72 -2.85 16.94
CA ASP A 202 -7.47 -2.14 17.24
C ASP A 202 -6.23 -3.00 16.95
N THR A 203 -6.24 -4.26 17.37
CA THR A 203 -5.17 -5.23 17.06
C THR A 203 -5.05 -5.50 15.56
N PHE A 204 -6.18 -5.51 14.84
CA PHE A 204 -6.19 -5.60 13.38
C PHE A 204 -5.54 -4.38 12.72
N LEU A 205 -5.87 -3.16 13.13
CA LEU A 205 -5.29 -1.94 12.58
C LEU A 205 -3.75 -1.94 12.73
N ASP A 206 -3.25 -2.25 13.92
CA ASP A 206 -1.80 -2.37 14.19
C ASP A 206 -1.15 -3.46 13.32
N TYR A 207 -1.79 -4.63 13.18
CA TYR A 207 -1.27 -5.70 12.32
C TYR A 207 -1.24 -5.32 10.84
N HIS A 208 -2.32 -4.72 10.34
CA HIS A 208 -2.45 -4.28 8.96
C HIS A 208 -1.40 -3.21 8.62
N LEU A 209 -1.22 -2.22 9.50
CA LEU A 209 -0.22 -1.17 9.30
C LEU A 209 1.22 -1.72 9.33
N ARG A 210 1.51 -2.73 10.15
CA ARG A 210 2.82 -3.43 10.08
C ARG A 210 3.03 -4.11 8.74
N CYS A 211 1.97 -4.70 8.14
CA CYS A 211 2.04 -5.26 6.79
C CYS A 211 2.21 -4.16 5.72
N GLN A 212 1.60 -2.99 5.87
CA GLN A 212 1.80 -1.86 4.95
C GLN A 212 3.22 -1.26 5.06
N ILE A 213 3.76 -1.13 6.29
CA ILE A 213 5.13 -0.67 6.51
C ILE A 213 6.13 -1.66 5.90
N ARG A 214 5.92 -2.97 6.08
CA ARG A 214 6.68 -4.03 5.39
C ARG A 214 6.71 -3.81 3.88
N ASP A 215 5.54 -3.56 3.30
CA ASP A 215 5.39 -3.40 1.85
C ASP A 215 6.11 -2.15 1.32
N SER A 216 6.20 -1.09 2.12
CA SER A 216 6.99 0.12 1.81
C SER A 216 8.48 -0.20 1.65
N TYR A 217 9.07 -1.03 2.53
CA TYR A 217 10.46 -1.50 2.38
C TYR A 217 10.63 -2.40 1.17
N LEU A 218 9.78 -3.42 1.05
CA LEU A 218 9.89 -4.40 -0.03
C LEU A 218 9.67 -3.75 -1.41
N SER A 219 8.84 -2.70 -1.49
CA SER A 219 8.62 -1.96 -2.73
C SER A 219 9.91 -1.31 -3.25
N ARG A 220 10.81 -0.93 -2.34
CA ARG A 220 12.13 -0.34 -2.61
C ARG A 220 13.25 -1.38 -2.76
N GLY A 221 12.91 -2.67 -2.71
CA GLY A 221 13.89 -3.75 -2.73
C GLY A 221 14.72 -3.83 -1.45
N GLU A 222 14.16 -3.43 -0.30
CA GLU A 222 14.84 -3.47 0.98
C GLU A 222 14.26 -4.55 1.89
N ASP A 223 15.12 -5.12 2.73
CA ASP A 223 14.68 -6.01 3.80
C ASP A 223 14.05 -5.18 4.92
N PRO A 224 12.78 -5.42 5.28
CA PRO A 224 12.17 -4.71 6.39
C PRO A 224 12.85 -5.07 7.73
N PRO A 225 12.85 -4.17 8.72
CA PRO A 225 13.21 -4.49 10.11
C PRO A 225 12.41 -5.68 10.66
N GLU A 226 12.99 -6.42 11.61
CA GLU A 226 12.40 -7.66 12.15
C GLU A 226 10.96 -7.47 12.66
N GLU A 227 10.67 -6.33 13.29
CA GLU A 227 9.33 -6.02 13.79
C GLU A 227 8.25 -6.00 12.70
N TYR A 228 8.61 -5.59 11.47
CA TYR A 228 7.73 -5.51 10.30
C TYR A 228 7.82 -6.75 9.39
N ARG A 229 8.61 -7.78 9.73
CA ARG A 229 8.62 -9.07 9.00
C ARG A 229 7.41 -9.91 9.37
N VAL A 230 6.22 -9.43 9.01
CA VAL A 230 4.94 -10.08 9.24
C VAL A 230 4.31 -10.56 7.92
N LEU A 231 3.49 -11.60 7.96
CA LEU A 231 2.75 -12.13 6.81
C LEU A 231 1.30 -11.65 6.82
N GLY A 232 0.70 -11.48 5.65
CA GLY A 232 -0.67 -11.01 5.50
C GLY A 232 -0.79 -9.81 4.57
N PRO A 233 -2.02 -9.47 4.16
CA PRO A 233 -2.29 -8.36 3.27
C PRO A 233 -1.78 -7.06 3.88
N GLY A 234 -1.05 -6.28 3.09
CA GLY A 234 -0.61 -4.94 3.47
C GLY A 234 -1.22 -3.94 2.52
N THR A 235 -0.48 -3.60 1.48
CA THR A 235 -0.97 -2.74 0.41
C THR A 235 -1.47 -3.53 -0.79
N ASP A 236 -2.55 -3.10 -1.43
CA ASP A 236 -3.04 -3.65 -2.69
C ASP A 236 -1.95 -3.56 -3.78
N HIS A 237 -1.19 -2.45 -3.75
CA HIS A 237 -0.04 -2.25 -4.60
C HIS A 237 0.96 -3.40 -4.50
N MET A 238 1.37 -3.78 -3.28
CA MET A 238 2.36 -4.84 -3.08
C MET A 238 1.78 -6.24 -3.17
N MET A 239 0.52 -6.43 -2.76
CA MET A 239 -0.22 -7.67 -2.96
C MET A 239 -0.24 -8.04 -4.45
N THR A 240 -0.59 -7.10 -5.33
CA THR A 240 -0.56 -7.28 -6.79
C THR A 240 0.83 -7.68 -7.29
N ARG A 241 1.90 -7.09 -6.75
CA ARG A 241 3.28 -7.48 -7.10
C ARG A 241 3.56 -8.92 -6.71
N CYS A 242 3.21 -9.33 -5.49
CA CYS A 242 3.44 -10.69 -5.00
C CYS A 242 2.66 -11.74 -5.81
N MET A 243 1.42 -11.43 -6.22
CA MET A 243 0.60 -12.37 -7.00
C MET A 243 1.06 -12.51 -8.46
N THR A 244 1.63 -11.45 -9.04
CA THR A 244 1.97 -11.42 -10.47
C THR A 244 3.45 -11.66 -10.76
N ARG A 245 4.29 -11.75 -9.71
CA ARG A 245 5.73 -11.85 -9.87
C ARG A 245 6.32 -13.05 -9.16
N ASP A 246 6.70 -14.06 -9.95
CA ASP A 246 7.35 -15.29 -9.47
C ASP A 246 8.63 -15.07 -8.63
N CYS A 247 9.24 -13.88 -8.72
CA CYS A 247 10.44 -13.54 -7.94
C CYS A 247 10.13 -13.01 -6.53
N LEU A 248 8.87 -12.69 -6.23
CA LEU A 248 8.46 -12.22 -4.92
C LEU A 248 7.78 -13.35 -4.14
N PRO A 249 8.18 -13.60 -2.88
CA PRO A 249 7.42 -14.45 -1.98
C PRO A 249 5.98 -13.95 -1.78
N ALA A 250 5.08 -14.86 -1.40
CA ALA A 250 3.68 -14.56 -1.12
C ALA A 250 3.51 -13.87 0.25
N TYR A 251 4.14 -12.70 0.45
CA TYR A 251 4.08 -11.96 1.73
C TYR A 251 2.66 -11.60 2.17
N HIS A 252 1.74 -11.50 1.21
CA HIS A 252 0.32 -11.20 1.43
C HIS A 252 -0.48 -12.38 1.99
N GLU A 253 0.03 -13.60 1.93
CA GLU A 253 -0.63 -14.80 2.45
C GLU A 253 -0.20 -15.08 3.89
N TYR A 254 -1.18 -15.26 4.79
CA TYR A 254 -0.92 -15.51 6.21
C TYR A 254 -0.20 -16.85 6.48
N ASP A 255 -0.35 -17.84 5.61
CA ASP A 255 0.19 -19.19 5.76
C ASP A 255 1.39 -19.48 4.86
N ALA A 256 1.94 -18.45 4.19
CA ALA A 256 3.14 -18.59 3.38
C ALA A 256 4.35 -19.01 4.22
N ASP A 257 5.21 -19.85 3.62
CA ASP A 257 6.49 -20.24 4.20
C ASP A 257 7.60 -19.33 3.67
N VAL A 258 7.85 -18.22 4.37
CA VAL A 258 8.86 -17.23 4.00
C VAL A 258 9.86 -17.05 5.14
N ASP A 259 11.13 -17.31 4.87
CA ASP A 259 12.19 -17.29 5.88
C ASP A 259 12.30 -15.91 6.57
N GLY A 260 12.30 -15.93 7.91
CA GLY A 260 12.36 -14.72 8.73
C GLY A 260 11.05 -13.94 8.85
N TYR A 261 9.94 -14.42 8.29
CA TYR A 261 8.61 -13.80 8.42
C TYR A 261 7.69 -14.62 9.32
N ARG A 262 6.71 -13.95 9.94
CA ARG A 262 5.76 -14.57 10.88
C ARG A 262 4.32 -14.11 10.62
N ALA A 263 3.36 -14.99 10.83
CA ALA A 263 1.98 -14.59 11.08
C ALA A 263 1.77 -14.51 12.60
N ASN A 264 1.28 -13.37 13.11
CA ASN A 264 0.96 -13.26 14.54
C ASN A 264 -0.54 -13.47 14.79
N ASP A 265 -1.39 -12.96 13.90
CA ASP A 265 -2.85 -13.07 14.00
C ASP A 265 -3.43 -13.20 12.59
N THR A 266 -4.27 -14.23 12.38
CA THR A 266 -4.82 -14.54 11.04
C THR A 266 -6.24 -13.99 10.83
N PHE A 267 -6.78 -13.20 11.77
CA PHE A 267 -8.11 -12.53 11.79
C PHE A 267 -9.25 -13.28 11.07
N ASN A 268 -9.25 -14.61 11.14
CA ASN A 268 -10.11 -15.47 10.33
C ASN A 268 -10.26 -14.99 8.87
N ALA A 269 -9.17 -14.57 8.24
CA ALA A 269 -9.07 -14.35 6.79
C ALA A 269 -9.11 -15.71 6.05
N GLY A 270 -10.06 -16.55 6.42
CA GLY A 270 -10.42 -17.78 5.74
C GLY A 270 -11.03 -17.41 4.41
N MET A 271 -10.24 -17.59 3.36
CA MET A 271 -10.55 -17.46 1.93
C MET A 271 -10.28 -16.08 1.31
N PHE A 272 -9.00 -15.80 1.03
CA PHE A 272 -8.60 -15.14 -0.23
C PHE A 272 -8.85 -16.04 -1.47
N GLY A 273 -9.89 -16.88 -1.42
CA GLY A 273 -10.19 -17.93 -2.38
C GLY A 273 -10.49 -17.49 -3.83
N PRO A 274 -10.89 -16.24 -4.13
CA PRO A 274 -11.10 -15.80 -5.51
C PRO A 274 -10.01 -14.87 -6.09
N LEU A 275 -8.93 -14.53 -5.37
CA LEU A 275 -7.92 -13.59 -5.89
C LEU A 275 -7.02 -14.18 -6.99
N LEU A 276 -6.86 -15.50 -7.01
CA LEU A 276 -6.00 -16.20 -7.98
C LEU A 276 -6.48 -16.10 -9.44
N ASP A 277 -7.73 -15.68 -9.68
CA ASP A 277 -8.29 -15.49 -11.04
C ASP A 277 -8.32 -14.00 -11.47
N LEU A 278 -7.74 -13.08 -10.69
CA LEU A 278 -7.74 -11.63 -10.99
C LEU A 278 -6.56 -11.16 -11.87
N PHE A 279 -5.52 -11.98 -12.05
CA PHE A 279 -4.29 -11.65 -12.77
C PHE A 279 -3.83 -12.78 -13.70
#